data_AF-A0A6A3ED71-F1
#
_entry.id   AF-A0A6A3ED71-F1
#
_cell.length_a   1.000
_cell.length_b   1.000
_cell.length_c   1.000
_cell.angle_alpha   90.00
_cell.angle_beta   90.00
_cell.angle_gamma   90.00
#
_symmetry.space_group_name_H-M   'P 1'
#
loop_
_entity.id
_entity.type
_entity.pdbx_description
1 polymer ?
#
loop_
_entity_poly.entity_id
_entity_poly.type
_entity_poly.pdbx_seq_one_letter_code
_entity_poly.pdbx_strand_id
1 'polypeptide(L)'
;MELFEGCCEQYSAKFGIELEARLPGLVSKLTTVSNALSNSPLFDLKSNINDIIGYLTRVEADIIQLETEVKLHFQYEKTLGLPQSTAFEELDDLKADLALKIDMWKMFQEWRGVVSVWEKQRFPEEIDFTTIVDRVEHFYNQITQWEQRLSEGMGPLCVHLKSCVEEYRVTMPILTDLRCPSFEERHYYQLRELLGFGIRHLGSSRTSMNAPVLTLGELVQMHLSPFGSQINRIATEAAQERLLKDMLSKIIVLWERLEFDVKPHKESKEYYVLASLEAIYTTLEESLRRVVVSLVTTDVHFRDIVESLVAKRVTDENDFLWEQQLRYQWYAESDECEIQQANCRIKYGYEYMGACSRLVITPLTDRCWMTITGALELRYGAAPSGPAGTGKTETSKDLAKALGILCIVINCSSQMSCKMMGSILNGVIQAGTWVCLDEFNRIDIEVLSVVGQQMSVLRNARLMDSTDVLLDGQCVPLREHHVIITMNPGLRSDR
;
A
#
# COMPACT_ATOMS: atom_id res chain seq x y z
N MET A 1 -65.59 54.14 -27.37
CA MET A 1 -64.37 53.29 -27.33
C MET A 1 -63.15 54.16 -27.06
N GLU A 2 -62.92 55.24 -27.81
CA GLU A 2 -61.80 56.18 -27.60
C GLU A 2 -61.67 56.78 -26.18
N LEU A 3 -62.78 57.14 -25.52
CA LEU A 3 -62.75 57.63 -24.11
C LEU A 3 -62.36 56.55 -23.09
N PHE A 4 -62.62 55.28 -23.41
CA PHE A 4 -62.29 54.15 -22.54
C PHE A 4 -60.83 53.73 -22.74
N GLU A 5 -60.34 53.77 -23.98
CA GLU A 5 -58.93 53.56 -24.33
C GLU A 5 -58.01 54.64 -23.72
N GLY A 6 -58.39 55.92 -23.81
CA GLY A 6 -57.62 57.02 -23.21
C GLY A 6 -57.55 57.01 -21.67
N CYS A 7 -58.59 56.49 -20.99
CA CYS A 7 -58.54 56.27 -19.54
C CYS A 7 -57.62 55.09 -19.19
N CYS A 8 -57.69 53.98 -19.93
CA CYS A 8 -56.83 52.82 -19.72
C CYS A 8 -55.35 53.16 -19.89
N GLU A 9 -54.99 53.98 -20.88
CA GLU A 9 -53.61 54.45 -21.08
C GLU A 9 -53.10 55.29 -19.90
N GLN A 10 -53.95 56.17 -19.33
CA GLN A 10 -53.59 56.95 -18.15
C GLN A 10 -53.39 56.10 -16.89
N TYR A 11 -54.24 55.08 -16.69
CA TYR A 11 -54.09 54.16 -15.56
C TYR A 11 -52.86 53.25 -15.69
N SER A 12 -52.57 52.74 -16.90
CA SER A 12 -51.38 51.96 -17.18
C SER A 12 -50.10 52.78 -17.00
N ALA A 13 -50.08 54.04 -17.46
CA ALA A 13 -48.95 54.94 -17.27
C ALA A 13 -48.71 55.28 -15.79
N LYS A 14 -49.78 55.53 -15.03
CA LYS A 14 -49.69 55.80 -13.59
C LYS A 14 -49.19 54.58 -12.81
N PHE A 15 -49.69 53.39 -13.15
CA PHE A 15 -49.26 52.14 -12.52
C PHE A 15 -47.82 51.76 -12.92
N GLY A 16 -47.37 52.09 -14.14
CA GLY A 16 -45.97 51.95 -14.55
C GLY A 16 -45.01 52.78 -13.69
N ILE A 17 -45.35 54.04 -13.38
CA ILE A 17 -44.55 54.90 -12.48
C ILE A 17 -44.52 54.33 -11.05
N GLU A 18 -45.64 53.81 -10.56
CA GLU A 18 -45.71 53.15 -9.25
C GLU A 18 -44.90 51.84 -9.21
N LEU A 19 -44.80 51.12 -10.33
CA LEU A 19 -44.03 49.90 -10.47
C LEU A 19 -42.52 50.17 -10.49
N GLU A 20 -42.09 51.23 -11.19
CA GLU A 20 -40.70 51.70 -11.17
C GLU A 20 -40.28 52.22 -9.78
N ALA A 21 -41.17 52.89 -9.06
CA ALA A 21 -40.90 53.36 -7.69
C ALA A 21 -40.68 52.22 -6.68
N ARG A 22 -41.12 51.00 -6.98
CA ARG A 22 -40.92 49.81 -6.12
C ARG A 22 -39.57 49.12 -6.34
N LEU A 23 -38.92 49.33 -7.48
CA LEU A 23 -37.63 48.70 -7.82
C LEU A 23 -36.52 48.99 -6.79
N PRO A 24 -36.27 50.25 -6.37
CA PRO A 24 -35.23 50.55 -5.37
C PRO A 24 -35.46 49.85 -4.03
N GLY A 25 -36.72 49.68 -3.62
CA GLY A 25 -37.08 48.98 -2.39
C GLY A 25 -36.76 47.49 -2.45
N LEU A 26 -37.03 46.83 -3.59
CA LEU A 26 -36.70 45.43 -3.81
C LEU A 26 -35.18 45.21 -3.90
N VAL A 27 -34.46 46.08 -4.60
CA VAL A 27 -32.99 46.04 -4.69
C VAL A 27 -32.34 46.26 -3.32
N SER A 28 -32.88 47.16 -2.48
CA SER A 28 -32.41 47.35 -1.11
C SER A 28 -32.62 46.12 -0.22
N LYS A 29 -33.71 45.37 -0.41
CA LYS A 29 -33.92 44.11 0.31
C LYS A 29 -32.93 43.04 -0.16
N LEU A 30 -32.66 42.96 -1.48
CA LEU A 30 -31.67 42.04 -2.06
C LEU A 30 -30.25 42.32 -1.52
N THR A 31 -29.82 43.59 -1.43
CA THR A 31 -28.53 43.95 -0.85
C THR A 31 -28.47 43.67 0.66
N THR A 32 -29.59 43.84 1.37
CA THR A 32 -29.68 43.47 2.80
C THR A 32 -29.48 41.97 3.00
N VAL A 33 -30.11 41.13 2.17
CA VAL A 33 -29.96 39.67 2.23
C VAL A 33 -28.57 39.22 1.80
N SER A 34 -28.00 39.83 0.75
CA SER A 34 -26.61 39.57 0.31
C SER A 34 -25.58 39.91 1.41
N ASN A 35 -25.74 41.05 2.08
CA ASN A 35 -24.93 41.42 3.24
C ASN A 35 -25.15 40.46 4.43
N ALA A 36 -26.39 40.02 4.65
CA ALA A 36 -26.74 39.07 5.69
C ALA A 36 -26.11 37.68 5.49
N LEU A 37 -25.90 37.28 4.23
CA LEU A 37 -25.19 36.05 3.82
C LEU A 37 -23.67 36.17 3.90
N SER A 38 -23.15 37.40 3.87
CA SER A 38 -21.73 37.74 4.00
C SER A 38 -21.32 38.08 5.45
N ASN A 39 -22.23 37.91 6.42
CA ASN A 39 -22.03 38.28 7.82
C ASN A 39 -21.04 37.38 8.58
N SER A 40 -20.09 37.99 9.28
CA SER A 40 -19.00 37.37 10.07
C SER A 40 -19.36 36.21 11.03
N PRO A 41 -20.52 36.17 11.73
CA PRO A 41 -20.86 35.09 12.66
C PRO A 41 -21.18 33.73 11.99
N LEU A 42 -21.54 33.75 10.70
CA LEU A 42 -21.76 32.54 9.89
C LEU A 42 -20.46 31.79 9.60
N PHE A 43 -19.31 32.38 9.93
CA PHE A 43 -17.99 31.86 9.65
C PHE A 43 -17.22 31.47 10.92
N ASP A 44 -17.81 31.68 12.11
CA ASP A 44 -17.19 31.28 13.38
C ASP A 44 -17.57 29.85 13.76
N LEU A 45 -16.55 28.97 13.81
CA LEU A 45 -16.64 27.56 14.22
C LEU A 45 -17.13 27.37 15.66
N LYS A 46 -17.12 28.44 16.49
CA LYS A 46 -17.61 28.42 17.88
C LYS A 46 -19.08 28.77 18.02
N SER A 47 -19.71 29.30 16.96
CA SER A 47 -21.13 29.62 16.96
C SER A 47 -21.98 28.36 17.09
N ASN A 48 -23.13 28.46 17.75
CA ASN A 48 -24.05 27.34 17.91
C ASN A 48 -24.69 26.98 16.57
N ILE A 49 -24.50 25.72 16.15
CA ILE A 49 -24.97 25.19 14.87
C ILE A 49 -26.48 25.36 14.70
N ASN A 50 -27.26 25.15 15.77
CA ASN A 50 -28.72 25.29 15.70
C ASN A 50 -29.17 26.74 15.49
N ASP A 51 -28.46 27.69 16.09
CA ASP A 51 -28.76 29.12 15.96
C ASP A 51 -28.40 29.61 14.55
N ILE A 52 -27.31 29.10 13.97
CA ILE A 52 -26.90 29.39 12.59
C ILE A 52 -27.89 28.80 11.57
N ILE A 53 -28.26 27.53 11.71
CA ILE A 53 -29.27 26.91 10.84
C ILE A 53 -30.59 27.67 10.96
N GLY A 54 -31.02 28.01 12.18
CA GLY A 54 -32.23 28.81 12.41
C GLY A 54 -32.17 30.22 11.80
N TYR A 55 -31.00 30.87 11.80
CA TYR A 55 -30.79 32.15 11.10
C TYR A 55 -30.85 31.99 9.59
N LEU A 56 -30.17 30.98 9.02
CA LEU A 56 -30.17 30.73 7.57
C LEU A 56 -31.56 30.36 7.04
N THR A 57 -32.36 29.60 7.80
CA THR A 57 -33.76 29.30 7.44
C THR A 57 -34.66 30.54 7.47
N ARG A 58 -34.37 31.54 8.32
CA ARG A 58 -35.08 32.83 8.28
C ARG A 58 -34.71 33.63 7.03
N VAL A 59 -33.42 33.67 6.69
CA VAL A 59 -32.95 34.30 5.45
C VAL A 59 -33.54 33.58 4.22
N GLU A 60 -33.69 32.26 4.27
CA GLU A 60 -34.36 31.48 3.22
C GLU A 60 -35.83 31.89 3.05
N ALA A 61 -36.56 32.09 4.14
CA ALA A 61 -37.93 32.60 4.09
C ALA A 61 -38.00 34.01 3.48
N ASP A 62 -37.04 34.88 3.82
CA ASP A 62 -36.95 36.23 3.26
C ASP A 62 -36.64 36.21 1.75
N ILE A 63 -35.76 35.30 1.28
CA ILE A 63 -35.48 35.10 -0.15
C ILE A 63 -36.71 34.56 -0.89
N ILE A 64 -37.43 33.59 -0.33
CA ILE A 64 -38.66 33.04 -0.94
C ILE A 64 -39.74 34.13 -1.07
N GLN A 65 -39.87 34.99 -0.06
CA GLN A 65 -40.78 36.13 -0.12
C GLN A 65 -40.35 37.12 -1.21
N LEU A 66 -39.06 37.45 -1.29
CA LEU A 66 -38.50 38.30 -2.34
C LEU A 66 -38.71 37.71 -3.73
N GLU A 67 -38.49 36.42 -3.93
CA GLU A 67 -38.73 35.72 -5.18
C GLU A 67 -40.19 35.84 -5.61
N THR A 68 -41.12 35.76 -4.66
CA THR A 68 -42.56 35.93 -4.93
C THR A 68 -42.88 37.37 -5.33
N GLU A 69 -42.32 38.36 -4.64
CA GLU A 69 -42.48 39.79 -4.95
C GLU A 69 -41.87 40.14 -6.33
N VAL A 70 -40.70 39.59 -6.66
CA VAL A 70 -40.01 39.76 -7.95
C VAL A 70 -40.76 39.09 -9.10
N LYS A 71 -41.25 37.86 -8.91
CA LYS A 71 -42.09 37.18 -9.92
C LYS A 71 -43.37 37.96 -10.21
N LEU A 72 -44.00 38.52 -9.17
CA LEU A 72 -45.19 39.36 -9.31
C LEU A 72 -44.85 40.66 -10.07
N HIS A 73 -43.70 41.26 -9.78
CA HIS A 73 -43.20 42.45 -10.49
C HIS A 73 -42.97 42.17 -11.99
N PHE A 74 -42.30 41.07 -12.34
CA PHE A 74 -42.13 40.63 -13.73
C PHE A 74 -43.46 40.34 -14.45
N GLN A 75 -44.45 39.78 -13.74
CA GLN A 75 -45.79 39.58 -14.29
C GLN A 75 -46.45 40.92 -14.65
N TYR A 76 -46.31 41.94 -13.80
CA TYR A 76 -46.81 43.29 -14.08
C TYR A 76 -46.08 43.95 -15.26
N GLU A 77 -44.75 43.87 -15.33
CA GLU A 77 -43.96 44.38 -16.47
C GLU A 77 -44.41 43.74 -17.80
N LYS A 78 -44.59 42.41 -17.80
CA LYS A 78 -45.05 41.66 -18.98
C LYS A 78 -46.48 42.03 -19.41
N THR A 79 -47.37 42.25 -18.44
CA THR A 79 -48.78 42.59 -18.72
C THR A 79 -48.91 44.02 -19.26
N LEU A 80 -48.01 44.93 -18.85
CA LEU A 80 -47.98 46.33 -19.26
C LEU A 80 -47.11 46.61 -20.51
N GLY A 81 -46.34 45.62 -20.98
CA GLY A 81 -45.42 45.79 -22.12
C GLY A 81 -44.20 46.66 -21.83
N LEU A 82 -43.79 46.75 -20.55
CA LEU A 82 -42.62 47.50 -20.09
C LEU A 82 -41.32 46.73 -20.34
N PRO A 83 -40.16 47.41 -20.47
CA PRO A 83 -38.86 46.73 -20.54
C PRO A 83 -38.64 45.89 -19.29
N GLN A 84 -38.20 44.64 -19.47
CA GLN A 84 -37.96 43.72 -18.35
C GLN A 84 -36.72 44.13 -17.57
N SER A 85 -36.86 44.22 -16.25
CA SER A 85 -35.76 44.62 -15.37
C SER A 85 -34.71 43.50 -15.21
N THR A 86 -33.42 43.81 -15.40
CA THR A 86 -32.28 42.88 -15.14
C THR A 86 -31.79 42.91 -13.69
N ALA A 87 -32.45 43.68 -12.81
CA ALA A 87 -32.02 43.96 -11.45
C ALA A 87 -32.01 42.75 -10.48
N PHE A 88 -32.42 41.56 -10.94
CA PHE A 88 -32.57 40.36 -10.14
C PHE A 88 -31.89 39.12 -10.74
N GLU A 89 -30.99 39.29 -11.73
CA GLU A 89 -30.21 38.17 -12.30
C GLU A 89 -29.38 37.46 -11.22
N GLU A 90 -28.91 38.19 -10.20
CA GLU A 90 -28.13 37.65 -9.08
C GLU A 90 -28.97 36.92 -8.01
N LEU A 91 -30.31 36.92 -8.13
CA LEU A 91 -31.19 36.26 -7.14
C LEU A 91 -31.03 34.74 -7.15
N ASP A 92 -30.85 34.14 -8.34
CA ASP A 92 -30.65 32.71 -8.49
C ASP A 92 -29.28 32.28 -7.93
N ASP A 93 -28.25 33.11 -8.10
CA ASP A 93 -26.91 32.88 -7.53
C ASP A 93 -26.92 33.00 -6.00
N LEU A 94 -27.61 34.00 -5.44
CA LEU A 94 -27.81 34.16 -3.99
C LEU A 94 -28.57 32.98 -3.38
N LYS A 95 -29.56 32.44 -4.10
CA LYS A 95 -30.32 31.26 -3.67
C LYS A 95 -29.45 30.01 -3.68
N ALA A 96 -28.62 29.82 -4.70
CA ALA A 96 -27.66 28.73 -4.76
C ALA A 96 -26.61 28.82 -3.64
N ASP A 97 -26.10 30.01 -3.35
CA ASP A 97 -25.15 30.26 -2.25
C ASP A 97 -25.78 30.00 -0.87
N LEU A 98 -27.02 30.46 -0.64
CA LEU A 98 -27.75 30.18 0.60
C LEU A 98 -28.01 28.68 0.78
N ALA A 99 -28.47 27.99 -0.27
CA ALA A 99 -28.73 26.55 -0.21
C ALA A 99 -27.46 25.77 0.15
N LEU A 100 -26.33 26.10 -0.50
CA LEU A 100 -25.03 25.50 -0.21
C LEU A 100 -24.61 25.75 1.24
N LYS A 101 -24.79 26.97 1.77
CA LYS A 101 -24.48 27.30 3.18
C LYS A 101 -25.34 26.51 4.16
N ILE A 102 -26.64 26.36 3.88
CA ILE A 102 -27.55 25.55 4.70
C ILE A 102 -27.11 24.09 4.71
N ASP A 103 -26.79 23.53 3.54
CA ASP A 103 -26.38 22.14 3.41
C ASP A 103 -25.05 21.87 4.14
N MET A 104 -24.08 22.79 4.06
CA MET A 104 -22.82 22.69 4.80
C MET A 104 -23.03 22.62 6.32
N TRP A 105 -23.88 23.50 6.89
CA TRP A 105 -24.14 23.51 8.32
C TRP A 105 -24.95 22.29 8.78
N LYS A 106 -25.93 21.84 7.99
CA LYS A 106 -26.64 20.58 8.24
C LYS A 106 -25.69 19.38 8.22
N MET A 107 -24.76 19.36 7.25
CA MET A 107 -23.75 18.30 7.17
C MET A 107 -22.80 18.32 8.36
N PHE A 108 -22.36 19.49 8.80
CA PHE A 108 -21.52 19.62 9.99
C PHE A 108 -22.25 19.16 11.25
N GLN A 109 -23.55 19.43 11.36
CA GLN A 109 -24.40 18.91 12.44
C GLN A 109 -24.50 17.38 12.39
N GLU A 110 -24.79 16.82 11.22
CA GLU A 110 -24.88 15.38 11.02
C GLU A 110 -23.56 14.69 11.34
N TRP A 111 -22.45 15.20 10.80
CA TRP A 111 -21.09 14.73 11.07
C TRP A 111 -20.81 14.68 12.57
N ARG A 112 -21.04 15.77 13.31
CA ARG A 112 -20.86 15.80 14.77
C ARG A 112 -21.75 14.78 15.49
N GLY A 113 -23.00 14.65 15.06
CA GLY A 113 -23.93 13.67 15.63
C GLY A 113 -23.41 12.24 15.46
N VAL A 114 -23.01 11.89 14.25
CA VAL A 114 -22.51 10.55 13.89
C VAL A 114 -21.17 10.25 14.57
N VAL A 115 -20.22 11.20 14.55
CA VAL A 115 -18.93 11.08 15.24
C VAL A 115 -19.09 10.87 16.74
N SER A 116 -20.04 11.56 17.40
CA SER A 116 -20.28 11.39 18.84
C SER A 116 -20.77 9.98 19.24
N VAL A 117 -21.31 9.23 18.28
CA VAL A 117 -21.68 7.82 18.45
C VAL A 117 -20.47 6.94 18.20
N TRP A 118 -19.76 7.18 17.10
CA TRP A 118 -18.54 6.46 16.72
C TRP A 118 -17.47 6.51 17.79
N GLU A 119 -17.20 7.68 18.37
CA GLU A 119 -16.16 7.88 19.41
C GLU A 119 -16.38 7.02 20.67
N LYS A 120 -17.61 6.55 20.91
CA LYS A 120 -17.97 5.73 22.07
C LYS A 120 -17.84 4.23 21.80
N GLN A 121 -17.74 3.82 20.53
CA GLN A 121 -17.65 2.42 20.15
C GLN A 121 -16.28 1.85 20.56
N ARG A 122 -16.29 0.63 21.11
CA ARG A 122 -15.08 -0.06 21.58
C ARG A 122 -14.39 -0.84 20.48
N PHE A 123 -13.08 -0.64 20.37
CA PHE A 123 -12.24 -1.43 19.48
C PHE A 123 -11.86 -2.78 20.15
N PRO A 124 -11.83 -3.91 19.42
CA PRO A 124 -12.12 -4.09 17.99
C PRO A 124 -13.53 -4.59 17.66
N GLU A 125 -14.32 -5.03 18.66
CA GLU A 125 -15.53 -5.84 18.43
C GLU A 125 -16.81 -5.03 18.14
N GLU A 126 -16.94 -3.81 18.65
CA GLU A 126 -18.17 -3.01 18.52
C GLU A 126 -18.18 -2.08 17.31
N ILE A 127 -17.05 -1.96 16.60
CA ILE A 127 -16.88 -1.02 15.49
C ILE A 127 -17.27 -1.69 14.17
N ASP A 128 -18.31 -1.16 13.53
CA ASP A 128 -18.66 -1.50 12.15
C ASP A 128 -17.89 -0.63 11.15
N PHE A 129 -16.70 -1.11 10.78
CA PHE A 129 -15.83 -0.42 9.83
C PHE A 129 -16.49 -0.20 8.46
N THR A 130 -17.35 -1.11 7.99
CA THR A 130 -17.94 -1.00 6.65
C THR A 130 -18.88 0.20 6.58
N THR A 131 -19.81 0.30 7.54
CA THR A 131 -20.74 1.43 7.61
C THR A 131 -20.02 2.76 7.84
N ILE A 132 -18.94 2.77 8.63
CA ILE A 132 -18.17 3.99 8.90
C ILE A 132 -17.43 4.44 7.63
N VAL A 133 -16.73 3.54 6.94
CA VAL A 133 -16.00 3.85 5.70
C VAL A 133 -16.95 4.41 4.64
N ASP A 134 -18.10 3.76 4.43
CA ASP A 134 -19.10 4.21 3.45
C ASP A 134 -19.64 5.60 3.77
N ARG A 135 -19.91 5.88 5.05
CA ARG A 135 -20.37 7.21 5.50
C ARG A 135 -19.28 8.26 5.37
N VAL A 136 -18.04 7.97 5.77
CA VAL A 136 -16.91 8.89 5.66
C VAL A 136 -16.66 9.27 4.20
N GLU A 137 -16.69 8.30 3.29
CA GLU A 137 -16.59 8.55 1.84
C GLU A 137 -17.77 9.38 1.33
N HIS A 138 -18.99 9.14 1.79
CA HIS A 138 -20.15 9.95 1.42
C HIS A 138 -19.99 11.43 1.84
N PHE A 139 -19.52 11.70 3.06
CA PHE A 139 -19.23 13.07 3.52
C PHE A 139 -18.09 13.69 2.69
N TYR A 140 -16.99 12.97 2.48
CA TYR A 140 -15.82 13.46 1.76
C TYR A 140 -16.14 13.86 0.31
N ASN A 141 -16.91 13.02 -0.39
CA ASN A 141 -17.30 13.27 -1.77
C ASN A 141 -18.21 14.49 -1.91
N GLN A 142 -19.13 14.72 -0.96
CA GLN A 142 -19.97 15.92 -0.95
C GLN A 142 -19.18 17.19 -0.67
N ILE A 143 -18.25 17.15 0.30
CA ILE A 143 -17.40 18.31 0.64
C ILE A 143 -16.52 18.70 -0.56
N THR A 144 -15.97 17.71 -1.27
CA THR A 144 -15.15 17.93 -2.47
C THR A 144 -15.95 18.56 -3.60
N GLN A 145 -17.24 18.23 -3.75
CA GLN A 145 -18.13 18.88 -4.72
C GLN A 145 -18.39 20.36 -4.38
N TRP A 146 -18.54 20.69 -3.10
CA TRP A 146 -18.74 22.07 -2.67
C TRP A 146 -17.51 22.95 -2.82
N GLU A 147 -16.31 22.39 -2.60
CA GLU A 147 -15.04 23.10 -2.76
C GLU A 147 -14.88 23.74 -4.15
N GLN A 148 -15.46 23.13 -5.20
CA GLN A 148 -15.43 23.65 -6.57
C GLN A 148 -16.47 24.76 -6.84
N ARG A 149 -17.48 24.91 -5.98
CA ARG A 149 -18.64 25.81 -6.16
C ARG A 149 -18.70 26.93 -5.12
N LEU A 150 -17.73 27.00 -4.23
CA LEU A 150 -17.77 27.89 -3.06
C LEU A 150 -17.50 29.35 -3.44
N SER A 151 -18.23 30.27 -2.81
CA SER A 151 -17.99 31.72 -2.81
C SER A 151 -16.88 32.10 -1.80
N GLU A 152 -16.27 33.29 -1.95
CA GLU A 152 -15.24 33.80 -1.03
C GLU A 152 -15.81 33.93 0.40
N GLY A 153 -15.29 33.14 1.35
CA GLY A 153 -15.61 33.27 2.78
C GLY A 153 -15.96 31.97 3.51
N MET A 154 -16.62 31.01 2.86
CA MET A 154 -16.97 29.70 3.48
C MET A 154 -15.84 28.66 3.45
N GLY A 155 -14.69 29.04 2.85
CA GLY A 155 -13.49 28.23 2.77
C GLY A 155 -13.05 27.63 4.12
N PRO A 156 -12.99 28.39 5.23
CA PRO A 156 -12.51 27.87 6.51
C PRO A 156 -13.37 26.73 7.08
N LEU A 157 -14.70 26.83 7.00
CA LEU A 157 -15.61 25.76 7.45
C LEU A 157 -15.48 24.52 6.57
N CYS A 158 -15.44 24.71 5.24
CA CYS A 158 -15.26 23.62 4.28
C CYS A 158 -13.94 22.90 4.51
N VAL A 159 -12.84 23.63 4.69
CA VAL A 159 -11.51 23.10 4.97
C VAL A 159 -11.48 22.37 6.32
N HIS A 160 -12.10 22.94 7.36
CA HIS A 160 -12.17 22.30 8.68
C HIS A 160 -12.96 20.98 8.62
N LEU A 161 -14.16 20.99 8.05
CA LEU A 161 -14.99 19.79 7.90
C LEU A 161 -14.26 18.72 7.07
N LYS A 162 -13.61 19.12 5.95
CA LYS A 162 -12.78 18.22 5.14
C LYS A 162 -11.66 17.59 5.95
N SER A 163 -10.95 18.40 6.75
CA SER A 163 -9.86 17.92 7.61
C SER A 163 -10.34 16.90 8.64
N CYS A 164 -11.51 17.13 9.26
CA CYS A 164 -12.08 16.17 10.22
C CYS A 164 -12.50 14.86 9.56
N VAL A 165 -13.10 14.92 8.37
CA VAL A 165 -13.52 13.73 7.61
C VAL A 165 -12.31 12.95 7.12
N GLU A 166 -11.29 13.64 6.61
CA GLU A 166 -10.05 13.03 6.11
C GLU A 166 -9.29 12.28 7.22
N GLU A 167 -9.31 12.78 8.46
CA GLU A 167 -8.67 12.11 9.59
C GLU A 167 -9.27 10.72 9.85
N TYR A 168 -10.61 10.60 9.81
CA TYR A 168 -11.29 9.31 9.90
C TYR A 168 -11.00 8.44 8.67
N ARG A 169 -10.99 9.02 7.47
CA ARG A 169 -10.75 8.31 6.21
C ARG A 169 -9.38 7.63 6.16
N VAL A 170 -8.34 8.32 6.62
CA VAL A 170 -6.97 7.77 6.68
C VAL A 170 -6.81 6.77 7.82
N THR A 171 -7.50 6.97 8.94
CA THR A 171 -7.39 6.09 10.12
C THR A 171 -8.12 4.76 9.93
N MET A 172 -9.25 4.71 9.20
CA MET A 172 -10.04 3.48 9.03
C MET A 172 -9.28 2.28 8.42
N PRO A 173 -8.51 2.45 7.31
CA PRO A 173 -7.69 1.37 6.78
C PRO A 173 -6.66 0.85 7.79
N ILE A 174 -6.04 1.74 8.56
CA ILE A 174 -5.03 1.38 9.57
C ILE A 174 -5.67 0.55 10.69
N LEU A 175 -6.88 0.92 11.14
CA LEU A 175 -7.62 0.15 12.14
C LEU A 175 -8.07 -1.22 11.60
N THR A 176 -8.37 -1.30 10.30
CA THR A 176 -8.67 -2.57 9.63
C THR A 176 -7.46 -3.50 9.66
N ASP A 177 -6.27 -2.97 9.35
CA ASP A 177 -5.00 -3.70 9.42
C ASP A 177 -4.68 -4.15 10.86
N LEU A 178 -4.95 -3.30 11.86
CA LEU A 178 -4.80 -3.66 13.27
C LEU A 178 -5.78 -4.77 13.71
N ARG A 179 -6.90 -4.98 13.00
CA ARG A 179 -7.83 -6.10 13.26
C ARG A 179 -7.42 -7.39 12.57
N CYS A 180 -6.21 -7.49 12.02
CA CYS A 180 -5.78 -8.70 11.31
C CYS A 180 -5.90 -9.94 12.23
N PRO A 181 -6.75 -10.95 11.87
CA PRO A 181 -6.96 -12.13 12.70
C PRO A 181 -5.73 -13.06 12.71
N SER A 182 -4.82 -12.86 11.75
CA SER A 182 -3.63 -13.67 11.58
C SER A 182 -2.49 -13.28 12.51
N PHE A 183 -2.64 -12.22 13.30
CA PHE A 183 -1.60 -11.78 14.23
C PHE A 183 -1.25 -12.85 15.29
N GLU A 184 0.01 -12.81 15.68
CA GLU A 184 0.62 -13.70 16.66
C GLU A 184 1.46 -12.83 17.62
N GLU A 185 1.93 -13.39 18.73
CA GLU A 185 2.63 -12.63 19.78
C GLU A 185 3.77 -11.75 19.26
N ARG A 186 4.52 -12.24 18.26
CA ARG A 186 5.61 -11.49 17.61
C ARG A 186 5.14 -10.24 16.86
N HIS A 187 4.03 -10.32 16.15
CA HIS A 187 3.46 -9.19 15.42
C HIS A 187 2.97 -8.12 16.42
N TYR A 188 2.40 -8.55 17.55
CA TYR A 188 2.03 -7.62 18.63
C TYR A 188 3.25 -6.97 19.30
N TYR A 189 4.39 -7.66 19.40
CA TYR A 189 5.62 -7.06 19.88
C TYR A 189 6.11 -5.95 18.94
N GLN A 190 6.19 -6.23 17.64
CA GLN A 190 6.58 -5.25 16.61
C GLN A 190 5.65 -4.03 16.61
N LEU A 191 4.33 -4.26 16.71
CA LEU A 191 3.34 -3.17 16.80
C LEU A 191 3.51 -2.33 18.08
N ARG A 192 3.87 -2.94 19.21
CA ARG A 192 4.11 -2.21 20.48
C ARG A 192 5.37 -1.35 20.42
N GLU A 193 6.43 -1.87 19.82
CA GLU A 193 7.68 -1.13 19.63
C GLU A 193 7.47 0.07 18.71
N LEU A 194 6.74 -0.15 17.62
CA LEU A 194 6.45 0.85 16.60
C LEU A 194 5.55 1.99 17.10
N LEU A 195 4.51 1.66 17.88
CA LEU A 195 3.57 2.65 18.38
C LEU A 195 4.06 3.34 19.66
N GLY A 196 5.03 2.78 20.38
CA GLY A 196 5.61 3.38 21.60
C GLY A 196 4.67 3.43 22.81
N PHE A 197 3.37 3.20 22.62
CA PHE A 197 2.37 2.95 23.66
C PHE A 197 1.80 1.56 23.45
N GLY A 198 1.72 0.77 24.53
CA GLY A 198 1.20 -0.58 24.43
C GLY A 198 -0.29 -0.55 24.12
N ILE A 199 -0.68 -0.86 22.88
CA ILE A 199 -2.02 -1.40 22.62
C ILE A 199 -2.05 -2.80 23.24
N ARG A 200 -2.16 -2.86 24.57
CA ARG A 200 -2.20 -4.08 25.38
C ARG A 200 -3.42 -4.97 25.08
N HIS A 201 -4.34 -4.46 24.27
CA HIS A 201 -5.64 -5.04 23.96
C HIS A 201 -5.69 -5.81 22.64
N LEU A 202 -4.65 -5.71 21.80
CA LEU A 202 -4.70 -6.24 20.44
C LEU A 202 -4.38 -7.74 20.36
N GLY A 203 -3.69 -8.31 21.35
CA GLY A 203 -3.27 -9.71 21.38
C GLY A 203 -3.74 -10.44 22.63
N SER A 204 -4.30 -11.64 22.43
CA SER A 204 -4.87 -12.52 23.43
C SER A 204 -3.98 -12.73 24.65
N SER A 205 -4.32 -12.09 25.76
CA SER A 205 -4.42 -12.79 27.03
C SER A 205 -5.43 -12.07 27.91
N ARG A 206 -6.40 -12.84 28.41
CA ARG A 206 -7.40 -12.46 29.43
C ARG A 206 -6.75 -12.17 30.80
N THR A 207 -5.57 -11.56 30.84
CA THR A 207 -4.77 -11.35 32.05
C THR A 207 -4.50 -9.88 32.29
N SER A 208 -5.58 -9.12 32.49
CA SER A 208 -5.64 -8.03 33.46
C SER A 208 -7.09 -7.54 33.51
N MET A 209 -7.81 -7.84 34.59
CA MET A 209 -9.22 -7.46 34.76
C MET A 209 -9.47 -5.93 34.78
N ASN A 210 -8.44 -5.08 34.69
CA ASN A 210 -8.53 -3.63 34.90
C ASN A 210 -7.75 -2.79 33.86
N ALA A 211 -7.69 -3.18 32.58
CA ALA A 211 -7.11 -2.33 31.53
C ALA A 211 -8.22 -1.57 30.77
N PRO A 212 -8.06 -0.25 30.51
CA PRO A 212 -9.09 0.58 29.88
C PRO A 212 -9.33 0.16 28.43
N VAL A 213 -10.59 -0.02 28.04
CA VAL A 213 -10.95 -0.39 26.67
C VAL A 213 -10.74 0.82 25.75
N LEU A 214 -9.94 0.66 24.70
CA LEU A 214 -9.71 1.70 23.69
C LEU A 214 -10.98 1.96 22.88
N THR A 215 -11.38 3.23 22.80
CA THR A 215 -12.48 3.65 21.94
C THR A 215 -11.97 4.17 20.59
N LEU A 216 -12.87 4.22 19.59
CA LEU A 216 -12.51 4.78 18.29
C LEU A 216 -12.06 6.25 18.39
N GLY A 217 -12.63 7.04 19.30
CA GLY A 217 -12.23 8.43 19.51
C GLY A 217 -10.79 8.56 20.00
N GLU A 218 -10.38 7.71 20.93
CA GLU A 218 -8.99 7.66 21.43
C GLU A 218 -8.02 7.24 20.33
N LEU A 219 -8.41 6.29 19.48
CA LEU A 219 -7.59 5.80 18.37
C LEU A 219 -7.37 6.87 17.28
N VAL A 220 -8.38 7.68 17.00
CA VAL A 220 -8.26 8.80 16.05
C VAL A 220 -7.33 9.88 16.63
N GLN A 221 -7.46 10.21 17.91
CA GLN A 221 -6.59 11.19 18.59
C GLN A 221 -5.12 10.77 18.68
N MET A 222 -4.83 9.47 18.53
CA MET A 222 -3.46 8.97 18.47
C MET A 222 -2.75 9.28 17.14
N HIS A 223 -3.46 9.82 16.14
CA HIS A 223 -2.92 10.21 14.84
C HIS A 223 -2.05 9.12 14.20
N LEU A 224 -2.63 7.94 13.98
CA LEU A 224 -1.92 6.74 13.47
C LEU A 224 -1.40 6.85 12.03
N SER A 225 -1.75 7.92 11.30
CA SER A 225 -1.39 8.14 9.90
C SER A 225 0.10 7.92 9.56
N PRO A 226 1.09 8.43 10.33
CA PRO A 226 2.51 8.23 10.04
C PRO A 226 2.96 6.77 10.09
N PHE A 227 2.24 5.92 10.83
CA PHE A 227 2.57 4.52 11.05
C PHE A 227 1.85 3.57 10.08
N GLY A 228 0.92 4.07 9.27
CA GLY A 228 0.02 3.26 8.45
C GLY A 228 0.75 2.30 7.49
N SER A 229 1.81 2.76 6.82
CA SER A 229 2.57 1.92 5.88
C SER A 229 3.27 0.74 6.56
N GLN A 230 3.79 0.96 7.78
CA GLN A 230 4.49 -0.07 8.53
C GLN A 230 3.50 -1.06 9.16
N ILE A 231 2.37 -0.58 9.67
CA ILE A 231 1.28 -1.44 10.19
C ILE A 231 0.72 -2.33 9.07
N ASN A 232 0.49 -1.78 7.88
CA ASN A 232 0.03 -2.52 6.72
C ASN A 232 1.00 -3.64 6.31
N ARG A 233 2.31 -3.34 6.35
CA ARG A 233 3.36 -4.34 6.11
C ARG A 233 3.26 -5.51 7.09
N ILE A 234 3.18 -5.24 8.40
CA ILE A 234 3.09 -6.27 9.45
C ILE A 234 1.78 -7.09 9.28
N ALA A 235 0.65 -6.44 9.00
CA ALA A 235 -0.62 -7.11 8.76
C ALA A 235 -0.57 -8.04 7.54
N THR A 236 0.10 -7.59 6.47
CA THR A 236 0.29 -8.37 5.24
C THR A 236 1.21 -9.57 5.48
N GLU A 237 2.33 -9.37 6.17
CA GLU A 237 3.26 -10.45 6.56
C GLU A 237 2.55 -11.53 7.38
N ALA A 238 1.78 -11.12 8.40
CA ALA A 238 1.01 -12.04 9.23
C ALA A 238 -0.05 -12.82 8.43
N ALA A 239 -0.75 -12.17 7.49
CA ALA A 239 -1.73 -12.82 6.64
C ALA A 239 -1.09 -13.86 5.71
N GLN A 240 0.04 -13.53 5.08
CA GLN A 240 0.77 -14.47 4.22
C GLN A 240 1.33 -15.65 5.00
N GLU A 241 1.85 -15.40 6.21
CA GLU A 241 2.33 -16.47 7.08
C GLU A 241 1.21 -17.45 7.46
N ARG A 242 0.02 -16.95 7.80
CA ARG A 242 -1.14 -17.80 8.12
C ARG A 242 -1.49 -18.71 6.94
N LEU A 243 -1.50 -18.17 5.72
CA LEU A 243 -1.75 -18.95 4.51
C LEU A 243 -0.72 -20.07 4.34
N LEU A 244 0.56 -19.80 4.62
CA LEU A 244 1.61 -20.82 4.57
C LEU A 244 1.44 -21.90 5.63
N LYS A 245 1.14 -21.50 6.87
CA LYS A 245 0.86 -22.43 7.98
C LYS A 245 -0.35 -23.32 7.67
N ASP A 246 -1.42 -22.75 7.13
CA ASP A 246 -2.61 -23.49 6.72
C ASP A 246 -2.30 -24.48 5.59
N MET A 247 -1.55 -24.05 4.58
CA MET A 247 -1.09 -24.96 3.52
C MET A 247 -0.24 -26.10 4.11
N LEU A 248 0.74 -25.80 4.97
CA LEU A 248 1.59 -26.79 5.62
C LEU A 248 0.78 -27.80 6.42
N SER A 249 -0.19 -27.33 7.21
CA SER A 249 -1.08 -28.20 8.01
C SER A 249 -1.87 -29.17 7.14
N LYS A 250 -2.37 -28.72 5.97
CA LYS A 250 -3.04 -29.58 4.99
C LYS A 250 -2.08 -30.63 4.44
N ILE A 251 -0.81 -30.29 4.18
CA ILE A 251 0.21 -31.26 3.74
C ILE A 251 0.40 -32.34 4.79
N ILE A 252 0.61 -31.93 6.06
CA ILE A 252 0.87 -32.86 7.17
C ILE A 252 -0.30 -33.84 7.31
N VAL A 253 -1.53 -33.33 7.38
CA VAL A 253 -2.73 -34.18 7.53
C VAL A 253 -2.93 -35.12 6.32
N LEU A 254 -2.62 -34.65 5.11
CA LEU A 254 -2.71 -35.48 3.90
C LEU A 254 -1.66 -36.59 3.92
N TRP A 255 -0.43 -36.28 4.33
CA TRP A 255 0.68 -37.24 4.37
C TRP A 255 0.55 -38.26 5.49
N GLU A 256 0.06 -37.87 6.66
CA GLU A 256 -0.22 -38.81 7.76
C GLU A 256 -1.22 -39.91 7.38
N ARG A 257 -2.12 -39.63 6.42
CA ARG A 257 -3.17 -40.54 5.97
C ARG A 257 -2.86 -41.22 4.64
N LEU A 258 -1.73 -40.89 4.02
CA LEU A 258 -1.39 -41.38 2.69
C LEU A 258 -0.78 -42.78 2.80
N GLU A 259 -1.47 -43.76 2.24
CA GLU A 259 -1.01 -45.14 2.16
C GLU A 259 -0.61 -45.47 0.72
N PHE A 260 0.53 -46.15 0.55
CA PHE A 260 0.94 -46.66 -0.74
C PHE A 260 0.20 -47.95 -1.08
N ASP A 261 -0.44 -47.99 -2.24
CA ASP A 261 -1.02 -49.23 -2.77
C ASP A 261 0.10 -50.17 -3.24
N VAL A 262 0.09 -51.41 -2.76
CA VAL A 262 1.09 -52.44 -3.06
C VAL A 262 0.40 -53.67 -3.64
N LYS A 263 0.92 -54.14 -4.77
CA LYS A 263 0.40 -55.31 -5.51
C LYS A 263 1.43 -56.43 -5.52
N PRO A 264 1.02 -57.70 -5.40
CA PRO A 264 1.95 -58.83 -5.47
C PRO A 264 2.70 -58.86 -6.82
N HIS A 265 3.99 -59.16 -6.77
CA HIS A 265 4.83 -59.30 -7.96
C HIS A 265 4.57 -60.66 -8.63
N LYS A 266 3.88 -60.64 -9.77
CA LYS A 266 3.46 -61.86 -10.50
C LYS A 266 2.51 -62.71 -9.64
N GLU A 267 2.60 -64.04 -9.71
CA GLU A 267 1.79 -64.98 -8.91
C GLU A 267 2.38 -65.27 -7.52
N SER A 268 3.54 -64.69 -7.17
CA SER A 268 4.15 -64.91 -5.86
C SER A 268 3.51 -64.02 -4.80
N LYS A 269 3.07 -64.62 -3.68
CA LYS A 269 2.54 -63.90 -2.51
C LYS A 269 3.62 -63.33 -1.60
N GLU A 270 4.90 -63.59 -1.88
CA GLU A 270 6.02 -63.24 -1.01
C GLU A 270 6.66 -61.88 -1.34
N TYR A 271 6.40 -61.32 -2.54
CA TYR A 271 6.99 -60.06 -2.99
C TYR A 271 5.89 -59.10 -3.43
N TYR A 272 5.95 -57.85 -2.96
CA TYR A 272 5.00 -56.80 -3.32
C TYR A 272 5.75 -55.67 -4.05
N VAL A 273 5.13 -55.11 -5.09
CA VAL A 273 5.60 -53.93 -5.84
C VAL A 273 4.59 -52.81 -5.67
N LEU A 274 5.07 -51.57 -5.61
CA LEU A 274 4.23 -50.39 -5.63
C LEU A 274 3.33 -50.38 -6.86
N ALA A 275 2.04 -50.14 -6.64
CA ALA A 275 1.07 -49.89 -7.69
C ALA A 275 1.26 -48.49 -8.31
N SER A 276 0.36 -48.11 -9.22
CA SER A 276 0.42 -46.79 -9.88
C SER A 276 0.39 -45.66 -8.86
N LEU A 277 1.35 -44.73 -8.97
CA LEU A 277 1.45 -43.53 -8.15
C LEU A 277 0.61 -42.36 -8.72
N GLU A 278 -0.09 -42.55 -9.84
CA GLU A 278 -0.86 -41.49 -10.50
C GLU A 278 -1.91 -40.84 -9.59
N ALA A 279 -2.63 -41.64 -8.79
CA ALA A 279 -3.63 -41.11 -7.85
C ALA A 279 -3.00 -40.25 -6.74
N ILE A 280 -1.79 -40.59 -6.29
CA ILE A 280 -1.04 -39.81 -5.31
C ILE A 280 -0.57 -38.49 -5.95
N TYR A 281 -0.10 -38.55 -7.21
CA TYR A 281 0.30 -37.37 -7.96
C TYR A 281 -0.85 -36.41 -8.25
N THR A 282 -2.08 -36.91 -8.49
CA THR A 282 -3.27 -36.08 -8.69
C THR A 282 -3.83 -35.50 -7.40
N THR A 283 -3.64 -36.17 -6.26
CA THR A 283 -4.11 -35.68 -4.94
C THR A 283 -3.22 -34.57 -4.39
N LEU A 284 -1.93 -34.55 -4.74
CA LEU A 284 -1.05 -33.41 -4.47
C LEU A 284 -1.44 -32.25 -5.41
N GLU A 285 -2.14 -31.26 -4.85
CA GLU A 285 -2.37 -29.95 -5.48
C GLU A 285 -1.05 -29.43 -6.07
N GLU A 286 -1.09 -28.76 -7.23
CA GLU A 286 0.14 -28.42 -7.96
C GLU A 286 1.13 -27.60 -7.09
N SER A 287 0.61 -26.75 -6.20
CA SER A 287 1.37 -26.01 -5.18
C SER A 287 2.06 -26.94 -4.17
N LEU A 288 1.32 -27.88 -3.58
CA LEU A 288 1.84 -28.92 -2.70
C LEU A 288 2.93 -29.75 -3.37
N ARG A 289 2.71 -30.17 -4.62
CA ARG A 289 3.69 -30.94 -5.39
C ARG A 289 5.00 -30.16 -5.55
N ARG A 290 4.93 -28.86 -5.86
CA ARG A 290 6.11 -28.00 -5.99
C ARG A 290 6.87 -27.87 -4.67
N VAL A 291 6.16 -27.72 -3.54
CA VAL A 291 6.77 -27.68 -2.20
C VAL A 291 7.51 -28.99 -1.92
N VAL A 292 6.86 -30.13 -2.15
CA VAL A 292 7.44 -31.45 -1.89
C VAL A 292 8.68 -31.70 -2.74
N VAL A 293 8.62 -31.40 -4.04
CA VAL A 293 9.78 -31.56 -4.94
C VAL A 293 10.94 -30.66 -4.49
N SER A 294 10.65 -29.44 -4.07
CA SER A 294 11.65 -28.50 -3.53
C SER A 294 12.33 -29.04 -2.26
N LEU A 295 11.54 -29.56 -1.31
CA LEU A 295 12.05 -30.16 -0.08
C LEU A 295 12.89 -31.41 -0.36
N VAL A 296 12.40 -32.33 -1.20
CA VAL A 296 13.13 -33.56 -1.57
C VAL A 296 14.46 -33.22 -2.26
N THR A 297 14.47 -32.24 -3.17
CA THR A 297 15.71 -31.80 -3.84
C THR A 297 16.75 -31.30 -2.83
N THR A 298 16.30 -30.55 -1.81
CA THR A 298 17.18 -30.03 -0.76
C THR A 298 17.66 -31.14 0.17
N ASP A 299 16.76 -32.05 0.57
CA ASP A 299 17.07 -33.15 1.48
C ASP A 299 18.06 -34.16 0.88
N VAL A 300 17.95 -34.45 -0.42
CA VAL A 300 18.93 -35.29 -1.14
C VAL A 300 20.32 -34.67 -1.09
N HIS A 301 20.45 -33.35 -1.29
CA HIS A 301 21.74 -32.67 -1.19
C HIS A 301 22.32 -32.74 0.23
N PHE A 302 21.49 -32.52 1.26
CA PHE A 302 21.93 -32.63 2.66
C PHE A 302 22.36 -34.04 3.03
N ARG A 303 21.64 -35.07 2.59
CA ARG A 303 22.05 -36.46 2.77
C ARG A 303 23.42 -36.71 2.15
N ASP A 304 23.64 -36.26 0.91
CA ASP A 304 24.91 -36.45 0.20
C ASP A 304 26.08 -35.73 0.91
N ILE A 305 25.83 -34.55 1.49
CA ILE A 305 26.79 -33.85 2.35
C ILE A 305 27.11 -34.70 3.59
N VAL A 306 26.09 -35.16 4.32
CA VAL A 306 26.29 -35.96 5.54
C VAL A 306 27.06 -37.25 5.24
N GLU A 307 26.71 -37.95 4.17
CA GLU A 307 27.43 -39.16 3.74
C GLU A 307 28.90 -38.86 3.43
N SER A 308 29.17 -37.75 2.74
CA SER A 308 30.53 -37.27 2.44
C SER A 308 31.33 -36.93 3.72
N LEU A 309 30.71 -36.26 4.70
CA LEU A 309 31.34 -35.92 5.98
C LEU A 309 31.66 -37.18 6.79
N VAL A 310 30.75 -38.15 6.84
CA VAL A 310 30.94 -39.44 7.50
C VAL A 310 32.07 -40.23 6.83
N ALA A 311 32.05 -40.32 5.50
CA ALA A 311 33.07 -41.05 4.74
C ALA A 311 34.47 -40.45 4.95
N LYS A 312 34.57 -39.12 5.06
CA LYS A 312 35.82 -38.39 5.31
C LYS A 312 36.18 -38.24 6.79
N ARG A 313 35.34 -38.76 7.69
CA ARG A 313 35.52 -38.74 9.16
C ARG A 313 35.73 -37.33 9.72
N VAL A 314 34.93 -36.38 9.23
CA VAL A 314 34.93 -35.01 9.74
C VAL A 314 34.34 -34.99 11.15
N THR A 315 35.10 -34.50 12.13
CA THR A 315 34.68 -34.42 13.55
C THR A 315 34.79 -33.03 14.16
N ASP A 316 35.43 -32.09 13.46
CA ASP A 316 35.66 -30.72 13.91
C ASP A 316 34.72 -29.77 13.18
N GLU A 317 34.12 -28.82 13.91
CA GLU A 317 33.28 -27.76 13.35
C GLU A 317 34.07 -26.70 12.56
N ASN A 318 35.39 -26.70 12.69
CA ASN A 318 36.30 -25.85 11.92
C ASN A 318 36.90 -26.58 10.69
N ASP A 319 36.44 -27.80 10.39
CA ASP A 319 36.88 -28.51 9.19
C ASP A 319 36.30 -27.83 7.95
N PHE A 320 37.15 -27.51 6.98
CA PHE A 320 36.76 -26.85 5.73
C PHE A 320 35.61 -27.59 5.00
N LEU A 321 35.53 -28.92 5.11
CA LEU A 321 34.47 -29.69 4.46
C LEU A 321 33.08 -29.39 5.02
N TRP A 322 33.01 -29.04 6.30
CA TRP A 322 31.82 -28.54 6.98
C TRP A 322 31.66 -27.03 6.77
N GLU A 323 32.75 -26.26 6.84
CA GLU A 323 32.70 -24.80 6.64
C GLU A 323 32.27 -24.37 5.24
N GLN A 324 32.66 -25.09 4.19
CA GLN A 324 32.27 -24.76 2.81
C GLN A 324 30.77 -24.91 2.53
N GLN A 325 30.03 -25.61 3.41
CA GLN A 325 28.59 -25.80 3.26
C GLN A 325 27.82 -24.52 3.56
N LEU A 326 26.66 -24.35 2.94
CA LEU A 326 25.74 -23.26 3.27
C LEU A 326 24.95 -23.65 4.53
N ARG A 327 25.28 -23.02 5.67
CA ARG A 327 24.75 -23.36 7.00
C ARG A 327 23.82 -22.26 7.51
N TYR A 328 22.76 -22.65 8.21
CA TYR A 328 21.77 -21.73 8.78
C TYR A 328 21.85 -21.77 10.30
N GLN A 329 22.08 -20.62 10.92
CA GLN A 329 22.13 -20.47 12.37
C GLN A 329 20.97 -19.60 12.82
N TRP A 330 20.11 -20.15 13.68
CA TRP A 330 18.99 -19.43 14.26
C TRP A 330 19.36 -18.86 15.63
N TYR A 331 19.17 -17.56 15.81
CA TYR A 331 19.38 -16.86 17.07
C TYR A 331 18.04 -16.52 17.71
N ALA A 332 17.60 -17.36 18.65
CA ALA A 332 16.27 -17.25 19.28
C ALA A 332 16.07 -15.94 20.08
N GLU A 333 17.13 -15.32 20.57
CA GLU A 333 17.04 -14.06 21.32
C GLU A 333 16.68 -12.86 20.44
N SER A 334 17.14 -12.85 19.19
CA SER A 334 16.87 -11.78 18.22
C SER A 334 15.80 -12.14 17.18
N ASP A 335 15.31 -13.38 17.17
CA ASP A 335 14.42 -13.91 16.12
C ASP A 335 15.06 -13.78 14.71
N GLU A 336 16.40 -13.85 14.64
CA GLU A 336 17.16 -13.71 13.40
C GLU A 336 17.87 -15.02 12.98
N CYS A 337 17.82 -15.34 11.69
CA CYS A 337 18.61 -16.34 11.00
C CYS A 337 19.82 -15.68 10.33
N GLU A 338 21.01 -16.19 10.63
CA GLU A 338 22.23 -15.89 9.91
C GLU A 338 22.64 -17.10 9.07
N ILE A 339 23.17 -16.84 7.90
CA ILE A 339 23.66 -17.84 6.97
C ILE A 339 25.18 -17.75 6.96
N GLN A 340 25.84 -18.89 7.13
CA GLN A 340 27.28 -19.00 7.16
C GLN A 340 27.76 -19.91 6.04
N GLN A 341 28.73 -19.43 5.24
CA GLN A 341 29.40 -20.24 4.23
C GLN A 341 30.87 -19.83 4.16
N ALA A 342 31.77 -20.80 4.38
CA ALA A 342 33.17 -20.56 4.67
C ALA A 342 33.30 -19.46 5.74
N ASN A 343 33.95 -18.34 5.40
CA ASN A 343 34.14 -17.20 6.31
C ASN A 343 33.05 -16.13 6.18
N CYS A 344 32.09 -16.31 5.27
CA CYS A 344 31.05 -15.33 4.98
C CYS A 344 29.89 -15.46 5.97
N ARG A 345 29.38 -14.32 6.44
CA ARG A 345 28.18 -14.25 7.28
C ARG A 345 27.17 -13.32 6.63
N ILE A 346 25.99 -13.85 6.34
CA ILE A 346 24.96 -13.16 5.56
C ILE A 346 23.65 -13.23 6.36
N LYS A 347 22.98 -12.10 6.57
CA LYS A 347 21.64 -12.11 7.16
C LYS A 347 20.63 -12.76 6.20
N TYR A 348 19.77 -13.63 6.70
CA TYR A 348 18.67 -14.17 5.90
C TYR A 348 17.72 -13.03 5.49
N GLY A 349 17.29 -12.99 4.23
CA GLY A 349 16.53 -11.85 3.68
C GLY A 349 15.03 -11.85 3.99
N TYR A 350 14.46 -12.99 4.41
CA TYR A 350 13.03 -13.17 4.74
C TYR A 350 12.03 -12.84 3.64
N GLU A 351 12.47 -12.70 2.40
CA GLU A 351 11.55 -12.39 1.32
C GLU A 351 10.75 -13.63 0.91
N TYR A 352 9.43 -13.47 0.90
CA TYR A 352 8.52 -14.53 0.52
C TYR A 352 8.55 -14.75 -1.00
N MET A 353 9.03 -15.92 -1.43
CA MET A 353 9.10 -16.31 -2.84
C MET A 353 8.07 -17.39 -3.24
N GLY A 354 7.19 -17.79 -2.32
CA GLY A 354 6.23 -18.87 -2.55
C GLY A 354 6.87 -20.24 -2.75
N ALA A 355 6.07 -21.18 -3.28
CA ALA A 355 6.49 -22.54 -3.59
C ALA A 355 7.34 -22.59 -4.88
N CYS A 356 8.58 -22.12 -4.79
CA CYS A 356 9.54 -22.15 -5.88
C CYS A 356 10.19 -23.54 -6.04
N SER A 357 10.42 -23.96 -7.28
CA SER A 357 11.29 -25.09 -7.56
C SER A 357 12.73 -24.78 -7.17
N ARG A 358 13.46 -25.82 -6.74
CA ARG A 358 14.89 -25.76 -6.41
C ARG A 358 15.70 -26.39 -7.53
N LEU A 359 16.89 -25.83 -7.77
CA LEU A 359 17.87 -26.43 -8.66
C LEU A 359 18.47 -27.66 -7.96
N VAL A 360 18.72 -28.74 -8.70
CA VAL A 360 19.50 -29.86 -8.16
C VAL A 360 20.92 -29.37 -7.90
N ILE A 361 21.34 -29.40 -6.63
CA ILE A 361 22.64 -28.89 -6.22
C ILE A 361 23.69 -29.97 -6.49
N THR A 362 24.68 -29.61 -7.29
CA THR A 362 25.82 -30.46 -7.63
C THR A 362 27.09 -29.93 -6.97
N PRO A 363 28.19 -30.71 -6.92
CA PRO A 363 29.48 -30.21 -6.44
C PRO A 363 30.04 -29.02 -7.25
N LEU A 364 29.56 -28.80 -8.48
CA LEU A 364 29.88 -27.59 -9.23
C LEU A 364 29.05 -26.39 -8.75
N THR A 365 27.75 -26.61 -8.51
CA THR A 365 26.83 -25.63 -7.95
C THR A 365 27.32 -25.12 -6.59
N ASP A 366 27.73 -26.02 -5.69
CA ASP A 366 28.27 -25.66 -4.37
C ASP A 366 29.51 -24.76 -4.47
N ARG A 367 30.43 -25.09 -5.40
CA ARG A 367 31.62 -24.26 -5.65
C ARG A 367 31.25 -22.89 -6.22
N CYS A 368 30.26 -22.82 -7.10
CA CYS A 368 29.73 -21.56 -7.60
C CYS A 368 29.12 -20.74 -6.46
N TRP A 369 28.32 -21.36 -5.59
CA TRP A 369 27.71 -20.69 -4.43
C TRP A 369 28.76 -20.10 -3.51
N MET A 370 29.76 -20.90 -3.11
CA MET A 370 30.87 -20.46 -2.26
C MET A 370 31.66 -19.30 -2.89
N THR A 371 31.80 -19.28 -4.22
CA THR A 371 32.46 -18.17 -4.92
C THR A 371 31.61 -16.91 -4.92
N ILE A 372 30.29 -17.04 -5.09
CA ILE A 372 29.35 -15.90 -5.11
C ILE A 372 29.23 -15.28 -3.71
N THR A 373 29.11 -16.09 -2.66
CA THR A 373 29.06 -15.63 -1.26
C THR A 373 30.40 -15.02 -0.83
N GLY A 374 31.51 -15.64 -1.22
CA GLY A 374 32.85 -15.09 -1.04
C GLY A 374 33.04 -13.72 -1.70
N ALA A 375 32.55 -13.54 -2.93
CA ALA A 375 32.59 -12.26 -3.62
C ALA A 375 31.76 -11.19 -2.89
N LEU A 376 30.59 -11.55 -2.37
CA LEU A 376 29.73 -10.64 -1.60
C LEU A 376 30.41 -10.14 -0.33
N GLU A 377 31.04 -11.05 0.43
CA GLU A 377 31.81 -10.73 1.63
C GLU A 377 32.91 -9.71 1.30
N LEU A 378 33.65 -9.93 0.22
CA LEU A 378 34.72 -9.06 -0.26
C LEU A 378 34.22 -7.79 -0.99
N ARG A 379 32.90 -7.52 -0.96
CA ARG A 379 32.24 -6.37 -1.61
C ARG A 379 32.49 -6.30 -3.12
N TYR A 380 32.70 -7.44 -3.77
CA TYR A 380 32.77 -7.57 -5.23
C TYR A 380 31.45 -8.07 -5.81
N GLY A 381 31.25 -7.82 -7.10
CA GLY A 381 30.26 -8.56 -7.90
C GLY A 381 30.75 -9.98 -8.22
N ALA A 382 29.86 -10.84 -8.70
CA ALA A 382 30.21 -12.20 -9.13
C ALA A 382 30.02 -12.37 -10.64
N ALA A 383 30.88 -13.17 -11.28
CA ALA A 383 30.82 -13.42 -12.72
C ALA A 383 30.87 -14.92 -13.07
N PRO A 384 29.80 -15.70 -12.81
CA PRO A 384 29.72 -17.06 -13.31
C PRO A 384 29.85 -17.11 -14.83
N SER A 385 30.84 -17.85 -15.33
CA SER A 385 31.10 -18.00 -16.76
C SER A 385 31.09 -19.47 -17.17
N GLY A 386 30.65 -19.73 -18.40
CA GLY A 386 30.52 -21.08 -18.93
C GLY A 386 29.60 -21.11 -20.16
N PRO A 387 29.54 -22.24 -20.89
CA PRO A 387 28.75 -22.36 -22.11
C PRO A 387 27.27 -21.98 -21.92
N ALA A 388 26.60 -21.64 -23.02
CA ALA A 388 25.16 -21.35 -22.99
C ALA A 388 24.37 -22.57 -22.48
N GLY A 389 23.34 -22.32 -21.67
CA GLY A 389 22.46 -23.38 -21.14
C GLY A 389 23.01 -24.20 -19.97
N THR A 390 24.17 -23.86 -19.40
CA THR A 390 24.76 -24.61 -18.26
C THR A 390 24.27 -24.15 -16.87
N GLY A 391 23.11 -23.51 -16.79
CA GLY A 391 22.48 -23.18 -15.50
C GLY A 391 23.13 -22.03 -14.71
N LYS A 392 23.86 -21.10 -15.35
CA LYS A 392 24.59 -20.01 -14.66
C LYS A 392 23.65 -19.06 -13.92
N THR A 393 22.63 -18.61 -14.63
CA THR A 393 21.59 -17.70 -14.13
C THR A 393 20.75 -18.39 -13.08
N GLU A 394 20.40 -19.64 -13.32
CA GLU A 394 19.65 -20.52 -12.42
C GLU A 394 20.41 -20.78 -11.13
N THR A 395 21.72 -21.03 -11.20
CA THR A 395 22.59 -21.24 -10.02
C THR A 395 22.62 -20.00 -9.13
N SER A 396 22.75 -18.82 -9.73
CA SER A 396 22.78 -17.54 -9.02
C SER A 396 21.43 -17.22 -8.37
N LYS A 397 20.34 -17.46 -9.12
CA LYS A 397 18.97 -17.29 -8.64
C LYS A 397 18.63 -18.27 -7.51
N ASP A 398 19.08 -19.53 -7.61
CA ASP A 398 18.79 -20.54 -6.61
C ASP A 398 19.55 -20.32 -5.30
N LEU A 399 20.77 -19.77 -5.36
CA LEU A 399 21.47 -19.26 -4.19
C LEU A 399 20.68 -18.14 -3.53
N ALA A 400 20.24 -17.13 -4.28
CA ALA A 400 19.49 -16.01 -3.72
C ALA A 400 18.19 -16.46 -3.03
N LYS A 401 17.48 -17.45 -3.60
CA LYS A 401 16.35 -18.12 -2.93
C LYS A 401 16.77 -18.78 -1.61
N ALA A 402 17.92 -19.46 -1.59
CA ALA A 402 18.45 -20.09 -0.38
C ALA A 402 18.75 -19.04 0.70
N LEU A 403 19.15 -17.83 0.30
CA LEU A 403 19.40 -16.71 1.19
C LEU A 403 18.14 -15.92 1.59
N GLY A 404 16.98 -16.22 0.99
CA GLY A 404 15.74 -15.46 1.20
C GLY A 404 15.79 -14.05 0.61
N ILE A 405 16.56 -13.83 -0.47
CA ILE A 405 16.76 -12.52 -1.13
C ILE A 405 16.30 -12.56 -2.60
N LEU A 406 15.49 -11.60 -3.03
CA LEU A 406 14.99 -11.48 -4.39
C LEU A 406 16.16 -11.24 -5.33
N CYS A 407 16.27 -12.12 -6.33
CA CYS A 407 17.18 -11.97 -7.44
C CYS A 407 16.41 -11.59 -8.70
N ILE A 408 16.59 -10.34 -9.13
CA ILE A 408 16.02 -9.83 -10.37
C ILE A 408 16.94 -10.25 -11.52
N VAL A 409 16.41 -11.00 -12.48
CA VAL A 409 17.17 -11.40 -13.67
C VAL A 409 16.82 -10.46 -14.81
N ILE A 410 17.82 -9.82 -15.40
CA ILE A 410 17.66 -8.90 -16.54
C ILE A 410 18.46 -9.44 -17.70
N ASN A 411 17.80 -9.72 -18.82
CA ASN A 411 18.48 -10.15 -20.04
C ASN A 411 19.07 -8.93 -20.75
N CYS A 412 20.39 -8.94 -20.94
CA CYS A 412 21.13 -7.85 -21.56
C CYS A 412 21.08 -7.91 -23.08
N SER A 413 21.03 -6.72 -23.70
CA SER A 413 21.05 -6.55 -25.15
C SER A 413 21.85 -5.31 -25.55
N SER A 414 22.15 -5.18 -26.83
CA SER A 414 22.84 -4.01 -27.39
C SER A 414 22.03 -2.72 -27.29
N GLN A 415 20.74 -2.79 -26.98
CA GLN A 415 19.87 -1.62 -26.78
C GLN A 415 19.95 -1.05 -25.36
N MET A 416 20.65 -1.72 -24.44
CA MET A 416 20.82 -1.22 -23.08
C MET A 416 21.66 0.06 -23.08
N SER A 417 21.13 1.12 -22.50
CA SER A 417 21.81 2.42 -22.37
C SER A 417 22.39 2.62 -20.96
N CYS A 418 23.34 3.55 -20.82
CA CYS A 418 23.91 3.93 -19.52
C CYS A 418 22.84 4.38 -18.52
N LYS A 419 21.82 5.12 -18.99
CA LYS A 419 20.69 5.58 -18.16
C LYS A 419 19.84 4.42 -17.65
N MET A 420 19.60 3.41 -18.51
CA MET A 420 18.87 2.21 -18.11
C MET A 420 19.64 1.44 -17.04
N MET A 421 20.95 1.25 -17.22
CA MET A 421 21.75 0.55 -16.20
C MET A 421 21.85 1.34 -14.90
N GLY A 422 22.03 2.67 -14.96
CA GLY A 422 22.02 3.53 -13.78
C GLY A 422 20.70 3.41 -13.01
N SER A 423 19.57 3.41 -13.72
CA SER A 423 18.24 3.22 -13.12
C SER A 423 18.07 1.84 -12.47
N ILE A 424 18.56 0.79 -13.13
CA ILE A 424 18.55 -0.58 -12.59
C ILE A 424 19.36 -0.64 -11.30
N LEU A 425 20.62 -0.17 -11.32
CA LEU A 425 21.50 -0.19 -10.15
C LEU A 425 20.92 0.65 -9.01
N ASN A 426 20.40 1.84 -9.31
CA ASN A 426 19.71 2.68 -8.33
C ASN A 426 18.52 1.97 -7.67
N GLY A 427 17.73 1.21 -8.43
CA GLY A 427 16.63 0.42 -7.88
C GLY A 427 17.12 -0.70 -6.98
N VAL A 428 18.13 -1.45 -7.42
CA VAL A 428 18.69 -2.60 -6.71
C VAL A 428 19.30 -2.21 -5.36
N ILE A 429 20.09 -1.13 -5.32
CA ILE A 429 20.75 -0.68 -4.07
C ILE A 429 19.78 -0.09 -3.06
N GLN A 430 18.71 0.57 -3.52
CA GLN A 430 17.69 1.11 -2.62
C GLN A 430 16.74 0.03 -2.11
N ALA A 431 16.46 -0.99 -2.92
CA ALA A 431 15.65 -2.12 -2.50
C ALA A 431 16.42 -3.04 -1.54
N GLY A 432 17.73 -3.23 -1.76
CA GLY A 432 18.53 -4.20 -1.03
C GLY A 432 18.44 -5.61 -1.63
N THR A 433 18.30 -5.70 -2.95
CA THR A 433 18.07 -6.96 -3.67
C THR A 433 19.32 -7.40 -4.43
N TRP A 434 19.27 -8.60 -5.02
CA TRP A 434 20.30 -9.05 -5.95
C TRP A 434 19.84 -8.82 -7.39
N VAL A 435 20.80 -8.56 -8.28
CA VAL A 435 20.54 -8.50 -9.73
C VAL A 435 21.48 -9.44 -10.47
N CYS A 436 20.91 -10.21 -11.40
CA CYS A 436 21.65 -11.05 -12.33
C CYS A 436 21.48 -10.49 -13.74
N LEU A 437 22.54 -9.88 -14.27
CA LEU A 437 22.61 -9.39 -15.63
C LEU A 437 23.00 -10.55 -16.55
N ASP A 438 22.00 -11.11 -17.23
CA ASP A 438 22.15 -12.26 -18.10
C ASP A 438 22.64 -11.86 -19.48
N GLU A 439 23.51 -12.68 -20.09
CA GLU A 439 24.15 -12.38 -21.38
C GLU A 439 24.86 -11.01 -21.39
N PHE A 440 25.55 -10.66 -20.30
CA PHE A 440 26.19 -9.35 -20.09
C PHE A 440 27.15 -8.93 -21.22
N ASN A 441 27.73 -9.92 -21.91
CA ASN A 441 28.58 -9.71 -23.08
C ASN A 441 27.85 -9.16 -24.32
N ARG A 442 26.53 -8.95 -24.29
CA ARG A 442 25.74 -8.33 -25.37
C ARG A 442 25.61 -6.81 -25.25
N ILE A 443 26.04 -6.23 -24.12
CA ILE A 443 26.02 -4.78 -23.91
C ILE A 443 27.13 -4.12 -24.74
N ASP A 444 26.85 -2.93 -25.27
CA ASP A 444 27.86 -2.13 -25.97
C ASP A 444 29.03 -1.77 -25.03
N ILE A 445 30.24 -1.79 -25.57
CA ILE A 445 31.46 -1.54 -24.83
C ILE A 445 31.51 -0.13 -24.22
N GLU A 446 30.87 0.85 -24.88
CA GLU A 446 30.76 2.22 -24.37
C GLU A 446 29.95 2.26 -23.07
N VAL A 447 28.87 1.49 -23.02
CA VAL A 447 28.01 1.39 -21.83
C VAL A 447 28.73 0.63 -20.72
N LEU A 448 29.45 -0.45 -21.05
CA LEU A 448 30.21 -1.24 -20.08
C LEU A 448 31.23 -0.41 -19.30
N SER A 449 31.88 0.56 -19.95
CA SER A 449 32.83 1.47 -19.31
C SER A 449 32.17 2.29 -18.18
N VAL A 450 30.99 2.85 -18.47
CA VAL A 450 30.20 3.63 -17.50
C VAL A 450 29.72 2.75 -16.34
N VAL A 451 29.24 1.55 -16.65
CA VAL A 451 28.82 0.57 -15.62
C VAL A 451 29.98 0.17 -14.72
N GLY A 452 31.18 -0.02 -15.27
CA GLY A 452 32.39 -0.30 -14.49
C GLY A 452 32.71 0.81 -13.49
N GLN A 453 32.55 2.08 -13.90
CA GLN A 453 32.72 3.22 -13.00
C GLN A 453 31.65 3.24 -11.89
N GLN A 454 30.38 3.01 -12.23
CA GLN A 454 29.28 2.91 -11.27
C GLN A 454 29.52 1.79 -10.24
N MET A 455 29.94 0.60 -10.69
CA MET A 455 30.29 -0.52 -9.82
C MET A 455 31.46 -0.20 -8.88
N SER A 456 32.45 0.55 -9.34
CA SER A 456 33.57 1.01 -8.51
C SER A 456 33.11 1.96 -7.41
N VAL A 457 32.23 2.91 -7.75
CA VAL A 457 31.61 3.82 -6.77
C VAL A 457 30.84 3.04 -5.70
N LEU A 458 29.99 2.10 -6.11
CA LEU A 458 29.22 1.26 -5.19
C LEU A 458 30.12 0.42 -4.29
N ARG A 459 31.15 -0.22 -4.84
CA ARG A 459 32.11 -1.01 -4.06
C ARG A 459 32.85 -0.17 -3.03
N ASN A 460 33.35 1.00 -3.41
CA ASN A 460 34.06 1.88 -2.49
C ASN A 460 33.16 2.37 -1.35
N ALA A 461 31.90 2.70 -1.65
CA ALA A 461 30.93 3.06 -0.63
C ALA A 461 30.67 1.90 0.36
N ARG A 462 30.56 0.66 -0.14
CA ARG A 462 30.42 -0.53 0.71
C ARG A 462 31.65 -0.85 1.54
N LEU A 463 32.86 -0.55 1.05
CA LEU A 463 34.11 -0.72 1.83
C LEU A 463 34.27 0.33 2.92
N MET A 464 33.59 1.48 2.79
CA MET A 464 33.55 2.54 3.79
C MET A 464 32.39 2.38 4.77
N ASP A 465 31.61 1.30 4.66
CA ASP A 465 30.37 1.08 5.40
C ASP A 465 29.41 2.31 5.34
N SER A 466 29.38 2.99 4.18
CA SER A 466 28.53 4.15 3.96
C SER A 466 27.04 3.77 3.98
N THR A 467 26.20 4.63 4.55
CA THR A 467 24.74 4.48 4.53
C THR A 467 24.11 4.98 3.23
N ASP A 468 24.82 5.84 2.49
CA ASP A 468 24.35 6.51 1.28
C ASP A 468 25.45 6.55 0.23
N VAL A 469 25.05 6.65 -1.05
CA VAL A 469 25.98 6.74 -2.18
C VAL A 469 25.48 7.73 -3.22
N LEU A 470 26.42 8.49 -3.82
CA LEU A 470 26.13 9.33 -4.98
C LEU A 470 26.27 8.50 -6.26
N LEU A 471 25.15 8.09 -6.85
CA LEU A 471 25.11 7.34 -8.10
C LEU A 471 24.29 8.10 -9.15
N ASP A 472 24.87 8.28 -10.34
CA ASP A 472 24.25 9.01 -11.47
C ASP A 472 23.76 10.43 -11.10
N GLY A 473 24.50 11.12 -10.23
CA GLY A 473 24.18 12.47 -9.76
C GLY A 473 23.09 12.53 -8.69
N GLN A 474 22.60 11.39 -8.19
CA GLN A 474 21.61 11.30 -7.12
C GLN A 474 22.22 10.67 -5.88
N CYS A 475 21.97 11.27 -4.71
CA CYS A 475 22.33 10.67 -3.42
C CYS A 475 21.20 9.75 -3.00
N VAL A 476 21.49 8.46 -2.83
CA VAL A 476 20.49 7.43 -2.51
C VAL A 476 20.96 6.54 -1.36
N PRO A 477 20.02 5.98 -0.57
CA PRO A 477 20.35 5.00 0.46
C PRO A 477 21.05 3.78 -0.13
N LEU A 478 22.14 3.37 0.52
CA LEU A 478 22.93 2.20 0.18
C LEU A 478 22.53 1.03 1.07
N ARG A 479 21.69 0.13 0.56
CA ARG A 479 21.41 -1.15 1.23
C ARG A 479 22.34 -2.25 0.72
N GLU A 480 22.43 -3.33 1.48
CA GLU A 480 23.19 -4.51 1.08
C GLU A 480 22.59 -5.11 -0.21
N HIS A 481 23.44 -5.36 -1.20
CA HIS A 481 23.04 -5.81 -2.52
C HIS A 481 24.14 -6.66 -3.16
N HIS A 482 23.81 -7.38 -4.23
CA HIS A 482 24.79 -8.11 -5.04
C HIS A 482 24.52 -7.93 -6.52
N VAL A 483 25.59 -7.77 -7.30
CA VAL A 483 25.53 -7.67 -8.76
C VAL A 483 26.25 -8.86 -9.34
N ILE A 484 25.49 -9.69 -10.04
CA ILE A 484 25.96 -10.91 -10.69
C ILE A 484 25.85 -10.69 -12.19
N ILE A 485 26.89 -11.05 -12.92
CA ILE A 485 26.87 -11.08 -14.39
C ILE A 485 27.03 -12.51 -14.86
N THR A 486 26.28 -12.90 -15.89
CA THR A 486 26.56 -14.16 -16.60
C THR A 486 27.12 -13.85 -17.97
N MET A 487 28.13 -14.62 -18.35
CA MET A 487 28.76 -14.48 -19.65
C MET A 487 28.81 -15.84 -20.33
N ASN A 488 28.43 -15.86 -21.61
CA ASN A 488 28.75 -16.96 -22.49
C ASN A 488 30.11 -16.60 -23.13
N PRO A 489 31.22 -17.26 -22.76
CA PRO A 489 32.45 -17.07 -23.50
C PRO A 489 32.15 -17.47 -24.95
N GLY A 490 32.25 -16.51 -25.87
CA GLY A 490 32.05 -16.79 -27.30
C GLY A 490 32.97 -17.93 -27.71
N LEU A 491 32.53 -18.75 -28.67
CA LEU A 491 33.36 -19.76 -29.33
C LEU A 491 34.65 -19.07 -29.81
N ARG A 492 35.71 -19.10 -28.99
CA ARG A 492 37.05 -18.82 -29.48
C ARG A 492 37.39 -20.00 -30.35
N SER A 493 37.28 -19.78 -31.65
CA SER A 493 38.02 -20.53 -32.64
C SER A 493 39.49 -20.55 -32.21
N ASP A 494 39.99 -21.71 -31.82
CA ASP A 494 41.41 -22.01 -31.87
C ASP A 494 41.87 -21.80 -33.32
N ARG A 495 42.50 -20.65 -33.59
CA ARG A 495 43.37 -20.40 -34.74
C ARG A 495 44.48 -19.43 -34.35
#